data_AF-A0A5D4U0T7-F1
#
_entry.id   AF-A0A5D4U0T7-F1
#
_cell.length_a   1.000
_cell.length_b   1.000
_cell.length_c   1.000
_cell.angle_alpha   90.00
_cell.angle_beta   90.00
_cell.angle_gamma   90.00
#
_symmetry.space_group_name_H-M   'P 1'
#
loop_
_entity.id
_entity.type
_entity.pdbx_description
1 polymer ?
#
loop_
_entity_poly.entity_id
_entity_poly.type
_entity_poly.pdbx_seq_one_letter_code
_entity_poly.pdbx_strand_id
1 'polypeptide(L)' 'MNGIILVFTLVILGGCIAFTIVLASKALYNYFNQNKGLDQNTGFVICPACGAKNKRQRNGQQCKKCYTQF' A
#
# COMPACT_ATOMS: atom_id res chain seq x y z
N MET A 1 -1.53 30.79 33.35
CA MET A 1 -1.08 30.91 31.94
C MET A 1 -0.32 29.67 31.46
N ASN A 2 0.74 29.20 32.16
CA ASN A 2 1.53 28.03 31.72
C ASN A 2 0.75 26.71 31.60
N GLY A 3 -0.16 26.38 32.53
CA GLY A 3 -0.91 25.13 32.48
C GLY A 3 -1.88 25.02 31.29
N ILE A 4 -2.54 26.13 30.93
CA ILE A 4 -3.49 26.16 29.81
C ILE A 4 -2.75 25.98 28.48
N ILE A 5 -1.61 26.65 28.31
CA ILE A 5 -0.76 26.52 27.12
C ILE A 5 -0.30 25.06 26.95
N LEU A 6 0.06 24.39 28.05
CA LEU A 6 0.51 23.00 28.04
C LEU A 6 -0.60 22.01 27.67
N VAL A 7 -1.84 22.28 28.07
CA VAL A 7 -3.00 21.47 27.65
C VAL A 7 -3.25 21.64 26.15
N PHE A 8 -3.19 22.86 25.61
CA PHE A 8 -3.37 23.09 24.18
C PHE A 8 -2.30 22.40 23.33
N THR A 9 -1.02 22.44 23.73
CA THR A 9 0.04 21.75 22.99
C THR A 9 -0.14 20.23 22.99
N LEU A 10 -0.58 19.63 24.10
CA LEU A 10 -0.86 18.20 24.17
C LEU A 10 -2.03 17.79 23.26
N VAL A 11 -3.11 18.60 23.22
CA VAL A 11 -4.26 18.33 22.35
C VAL A 11 -3.87 18.42 20.88
N ILE A 12 -3.08 19.43 20.48
CA ILE A 12 -2.61 19.58 19.11
C ILE A 12 -1.72 18.41 18.70
N LEU A 13 -0.73 18.05 19.53
CA LEU A 13 0.16 16.90 19.27
C LEU A 13 -0.62 15.59 19.14
N GLY A 14 -1.55 15.33 20.06
CA GLY A 14 -2.42 14.16 20.00
C GLY A 14 -3.28 14.13 18.73
N GLY A 15 -3.84 15.28 18.35
CA GLY A 15 -4.62 15.43 17.13
C GLY A 15 -3.81 15.16 15.86
N CYS A 16 -2.58 15.67 15.78
CA CYS A 16 -1.67 15.40 14.66
C CYS A 16 -1.37 13.90 14.54
N ILE A 17 -1.07 13.23 15.65
CA ILE A 17 -0.77 11.79 15.65
C ILE A 17 -1.98 10.99 15.15
N ALA A 18 -3.17 11.24 15.71
CA ALA A 18 -4.39 10.56 15.29
C ALA A 18 -4.68 10.78 13.80
N PHE A 19 -4.52 12.01 13.32
CA PHE A 19 -4.72 12.34 11.91
C PHE A 19 -3.74 11.61 10.98
N THR A 20 -2.46 11.55 11.34
CA THR A 20 -1.45 10.82 10.54
C THR A 20 -1.76 9.33 10.47
N ILE A 21 -2.23 8.71 11.55
CA ILE A 21 -2.61 7.29 11.56
C ILE A 21 -3.79 7.02 10.61
N VAL A 22 -4.80 7.90 10.59
CA VAL A 22 -5.96 7.76 9.68
C VAL A 22 -5.52 7.86 8.22
N LEU A 23 -4.65 8.82 7.89
CA LEU A 23 -4.12 8.97 6.54
C LEU A 23 -3.24 7.78 6.13
N ALA A 24 -2.36 7.32 7.01
CA ALA A 24 -1.51 6.15 6.76
C ALA A 24 -2.36 4.89 6.51
N SER A 25 -3.41 4.69 7.31
CA SER A 25 -4.34 3.56 7.14
C SER A 25 -5.06 3.60 5.80
N LYS A 26 -5.55 4.77 5.39
CA LYS A 26 -6.17 4.96 4.06
C LYS A 26 -5.19 4.72 2.93
N ALA A 27 -3.96 5.23 3.04
CA ALA A 27 -2.91 5.01 2.05
C ALA A 27 -2.56 3.52 1.92
N LEU A 28 -2.44 2.82 3.04
CA LEU A 28 -2.16 1.39 3.07
C LEU A 28 -3.31 0.57 2.46
N TYR A 29 -4.56 0.89 2.81
CA TYR A 29 -5.72 0.24 2.21
C TYR A 29 -5.77 0.43 0.69
N ASN A 30 -5.50 1.66 0.21
CA ASN A 30 -5.45 1.93 -1.22
C ASN A 30 -4.29 1.18 -1.91
N TYR A 31 -3.13 1.12 -1.26
CA TYR A 31 -1.99 0.34 -1.73
C TYR A 31 -2.33 -1.14 -1.87
N PHE A 32 -2.96 -1.76 -0.86
CA PHE A 32 -3.43 -3.13 -0.94
C PHE A 32 -4.46 -3.32 -2.05
N ASN A 33 -5.42 -2.41 -2.19
CA ASN A 33 -6.46 -2.51 -3.21
C ASN A 33 -5.89 -2.43 -4.63
N GLN A 34 -4.93 -1.55 -4.88
CA GLN A 34 -4.25 -1.44 -6.18
C GLN A 34 -3.29 -2.61 -6.45
N ASN A 35 -2.80 -3.29 -5.42
CA ASN A 35 -1.84 -4.39 -5.50
C ASN A 35 -2.45 -5.75 -5.11
N LYS A 36 -3.77 -5.93 -5.21
CA LYS A 36 -4.42 -7.23 -4.99
C LYS A 36 -3.83 -8.29 -5.93
N GLY A 37 -3.47 -9.45 -5.38
CA GLY A 37 -2.90 -10.58 -6.15
C GLY A 37 -1.39 -10.50 -6.41
N LEU A 38 -0.70 -9.50 -5.88
CA LEU A 38 0.77 -9.43 -5.93
C LEU A 38 1.40 -9.90 -4.65
N ASP A 39 2.55 -10.55 -4.80
CA ASP A 39 3.49 -10.67 -3.70
C ASP A 39 4.03 -9.28 -3.38
N GLN A 40 3.53 -8.69 -2.29
CA GLN A 40 3.80 -7.30 -1.90
C GLN A 40 5.27 -7.07 -1.53
N ASN A 41 6.00 -8.14 -1.22
CA ASN A 41 7.41 -8.05 -0.86
C ASN A 41 8.31 -7.96 -2.11
N THR A 42 7.85 -8.53 -3.23
CA THR A 42 8.70 -8.71 -4.42
C THR A 42 8.17 -8.03 -5.68
N GLY A 43 6.87 -7.69 -5.73
CA GLY A 43 6.21 -7.08 -6.89
C GLY A 43 6.09 -8.03 -8.10
N PHE A 44 6.22 -9.34 -7.88
CA PHE A 44 6.05 -10.36 -8.91
C PHE A 44 4.65 -10.97 -8.85
N VAL A 45 4.18 -11.40 -10.02
CA VAL A 45 2.92 -12.14 -10.23
C VAL A 45 3.27 -13.50 -10.82
N ILE A 46 2.61 -14.54 -10.30
CA ILE A 46 2.77 -15.91 -10.82
C ILE A 46 1.83 -16.08 -12.00
N CYS A 47 2.36 -16.52 -13.15
CA CYS A 47 1.53 -16.85 -14.31
C CYS A 47 0.68 -18.09 -14.03
N PRO A 48 -0.66 -18.04 -14.20
CA PRO A 48 -1.53 -19.18 -13.95
C PRO A 48 -1.33 -20.32 -14.96
N ALA A 49 -0.87 -20.02 -16.18
CA ALA A 49 -0.69 -21.03 -17.23
C ALA A 49 0.58 -21.87 -17.05
N CYS A 50 1.68 -21.28 -16.57
CA CYS A 50 2.98 -21.97 -16.52
C CYS A 50 3.73 -21.85 -15.17
N GLY A 51 3.14 -21.17 -14.18
CA GLY A 51 3.75 -20.98 -12.86
C GLY A 51 4.97 -20.05 -12.82
N ALA A 52 5.35 -19.42 -13.94
CA ALA A 52 6.52 -18.55 -13.98
C ALA A 52 6.28 -17.24 -13.22
N LYS A 53 7.30 -16.79 -12.46
CA LYS A 53 7.31 -15.48 -11.80
C LYS A 53 7.58 -14.39 -12.84
N ASN A 54 6.64 -13.46 -13.00
CA ASN A 54 6.77 -12.31 -13.90
C ASN A 54 6.70 -11.01 -13.12
N LYS A 55 7.46 -9.99 -13.55
CA LYS A 55 7.35 -8.65 -12.97
C LYS A 55 6.00 -8.05 -13.37
N ARG A 56 5.31 -7.37 -12.44
CA ARG A 56 4.03 -6.72 -12.75
C ARG A 56 4.18 -5.71 -13.88
N GLN A 57 3.28 -5.77 -14.84
CA GLN A 57 3.08 -4.74 -15.85
C GLN A 57 1.85 -3.89 -15.48
N ARG A 58 1.92 -2.60 -15.80
CA ARG A 58 0.86 -1.65 -15.41
C ARG A 58 -0.44 -1.87 -16.19
N ASN A 59 -0.32 -2.29 -17.46
CA ASN A 59 -1.44 -2.53 -18.38
C ASN A 59 -1.27 -3.90 -19.05
N GLY A 60 -2.18 -4.83 -18.76
CA GLY A 60 -2.16 -6.21 -19.28
C GLY A 60 -0.94 -7.00 -18.78
N GLN A 61 -1.14 -8.14 -18.11
CA GLN A 61 -0.01 -8.96 -17.70
C GLN A 61 0.27 -9.98 -18.80
N GLN A 62 1.47 -9.95 -19.40
CA GLN A 62 1.91 -11.01 -20.31
C GLN A 62 3.00 -11.83 -19.64
N CYS A 63 2.89 -13.16 -19.74
CA CYS A 63 3.94 -14.04 -19.26
C CYS A 63 5.15 -13.99 -20.20
N LYS A 64 6.36 -13.79 -19.67
CA LYS A 64 7.59 -13.85 -20.48
C LYS A 64 7.95 -15.26 -20.97
N LYS A 65 7.42 -16.30 -20.32
CA LYS A 65 7.78 -17.70 -20.60
C LYS A 65 6.83 -18.35 -21.61
N CYS A 66 5.53 -18.26 -21.37
CA CYS A 66 4.52 -18.86 -22.25
C CYS A 66 3.82 -17.84 -23.16
N TYR A 67 4.18 -16.56 -23.08
CA TYR A 67 3.64 -15.47 -23.90
C TYR A 67 2.11 -15.28 -23.81
N THR A 68 1.44 -15.95 -22.87
CA THR A 68 0.00 -15.82 -22.62
C THR A 68 -0.29 -14.55 -21.81
N GLN A 69 -1.42 -13.91 -22.13
CA GLN A 69 -1.95 -12.79 -21.36
C GLN A 69 -2.79 -13.31 -20.18
N PHE A 70 -2.73 -12.61 -19.04
CA PHE A 70 -3.50 -12.88 -17.82
C PHE A 70 -3.64 -11.62 -16.95
#